data_AF-A0A3A8P2B9-F1
#
_entry.id   AF-A0A3A8P2B9-F1
#
_cell.length_a   1.000
_cell.length_b   1.000
_cell.length_c   1.000
_cell.angle_alpha   90.00
_cell.angle_beta   90.00
_cell.angle_gamma   90.00
#
_symmetry.space_group_name_H-M   'P 1'
#
loop_
_entity.id
_entity.type
_entity.pdbx_description
1 polymer ?
#
loop_
_entity_poly.entity_id
_entity_poly.type
_entity_poly.pdbx_seq_one_letter_code
_entity_poly.pdbx_strand_id
1 'polypeptide(L)' 'MANKASQGNVRNRNWTFVINPESVDEGWRDILDNEHIQWVESPLHDKDTNPNGEIKKAHKHILV' A
#
# COMPACT_ATOMS: atom_id res chain seq x y z
N MET A 1 -18.88 -15.53 -16.24
CA MET A 1 -18.91 -14.91 -14.90
C MET A 1 -17.86 -15.63 -14.06
N ALA A 2 -16.78 -14.94 -13.68
CA ALA A 2 -15.71 -15.58 -12.90
C ALA A 2 -16.22 -15.89 -11.49
N ASN A 3 -16.12 -17.15 -11.09
CA ASN A 3 -16.38 -17.58 -9.71
C ASN A 3 -15.43 -16.81 -8.79
N LYS A 4 -15.96 -15.83 -8.05
CA LYS A 4 -15.30 -15.34 -6.83
C LYS A 4 -15.46 -16.44 -5.79
N ALA A 5 -14.57 -17.44 -5.84
CA ALA A 5 -14.29 -18.22 -4.65
C ALA A 5 -14.01 -17.20 -3.54
N SER A 6 -14.67 -17.35 -2.38
CA SER A 6 -14.35 -16.55 -1.21
C SER A 6 -12.83 -16.62 -1.04
N GLN A 7 -12.15 -15.47 -1.05
CA GLN A 7 -10.74 -15.42 -0.72
C GLN A 7 -10.65 -15.93 0.72
N GLY A 8 -10.40 -17.24 0.88
CA GLY A 8 -10.05 -17.82 2.16
C GLY A 8 -8.83 -17.10 2.73
N ASN A 9 -8.52 -17.34 3.99
CA ASN A 9 -7.32 -16.81 4.61
C ASN A 9 -6.07 -17.45 3.98
N VAL A 10 -5.71 -17.00 2.77
CA VAL A 10 -4.61 -17.52 1.97
C VAL A 10 -3.35 -16.83 2.45
N ARG A 11 -2.40 -17.62 2.93
CA ARG A 11 -1.09 -17.13 3.35
C ARG A 11 -0.24 -16.85 2.11
N ASN A 12 0.29 -15.64 2.00
CA ASN A 12 1.27 -15.27 0.99
C ASN A 12 2.46 -14.59 1.66
N ARG A 13 3.64 -14.75 1.07
CA ARG A 13 4.87 -14.09 1.52
C ARG A 13 4.88 -12.62 1.16
N ASN A 14 4.39 -12.28 -0.04
CA ASN A 14 4.44 -10.91 -0.55
C ASN A 14 3.05 -10.26 -0.46
N TRP A 15 2.99 -9.04 0.05
CA TRP A 15 1.76 -8.27 0.23
C TRP A 15 2.03 -6.77 0.04
N THR A 16 1.00 -6.02 -0.31
CA THR A 16 1.11 -4.58 -0.54
C THR A 16 0.02 -3.84 0.20
N PHE A 17 0.33 -2.61 0.59
CA PHE A 17 -0.59 -1.69 1.23
C PHE A 17 -0.25 -0.25 0.83
N VAL A 18 -1.10 0.68 1.25
CA VAL A 18 -0.99 2.09 0.92
C VAL A 18 -0.79 2.90 2.19
N ILE A 19 0.13 3.85 2.15
CA ILE A 19 0.33 4.86 3.19
C ILE A 19 -0.13 6.22 2.65
N ASN A 20 -1.00 6.89 3.40
CA ASN A 20 -1.32 8.29 3.18
C ASN A 20 -0.40 9.13 4.08
N PRO A 21 0.48 10.00 3.53
CA PRO A 21 1.46 10.73 4.32
C PRO A 21 0.86 11.60 5.43
N GLU A 22 -0.37 12.06 5.28
CA GLU A 22 -1.07 12.91 6.26
C GLU A 22 -1.59 12.14 7.49
N SER A 23 -1.61 10.81 7.44
CA SER A 23 -2.24 9.97 8.46
C SER A 23 -1.28 8.95 9.09
N VAL A 24 0.02 9.19 8.97
CA VAL A 24 1.06 8.28 9.48
C VAL A 24 2.10 9.08 10.26
N ASP A 25 2.64 8.49 11.33
CA ASP A 25 3.68 9.12 12.16
C ASP A 25 5.01 9.22 11.40
N GLU A 26 5.82 10.25 11.71
CA GLU A 26 7.08 10.54 11.00
C GLU A 26 8.13 9.39 11.06
N GLY A 27 7.96 8.41 11.95
CA GLY A 27 8.87 7.26 12.14
C GLY A 27 8.40 5.91 11.56
N TRP A 28 7.40 5.89 10.68
CA TRP A 28 6.85 4.61 10.18
C TRP A 28 7.86 3.73 9.41
N ARG A 29 8.87 4.34 8.78
CA ARG A 29 9.92 3.60 8.07
C ARG A 29 10.76 2.78 9.04
N ASP A 30 11.14 3.39 10.17
CA ASP A 30 11.90 2.71 11.22
C ASP A 30 11.10 1.52 11.79
N ILE A 31 9.77 1.64 11.89
CA ILE A 31 8.91 0.53 12.30
C ILE A 31 9.04 -0.65 11.32
N LEU A 32 8.94 -0.41 10.01
CA LEU A 32 9.09 -1.48 9.01
C LEU A 32 10.51 -2.06 8.96
N ASP A 33 11.53 -1.21 9.09
CA ASP A 33 12.93 -1.66 9.12
C ASP A 33 13.23 -2.54 10.34
N ASN A 34 12.63 -2.23 11.49
CA ASN A 34 12.78 -3.01 12.73
C ASN A 34 12.06 -4.37 12.70
N GLU A 35 11.10 -4.58 11.79
CA GLU A 35 10.52 -5.91 11.55
C GLU A 35 11.50 -6.85 10.81
N HIS A 36 12.67 -6.33 10.37
CA HIS A 36 13.71 -7.08 9.65
C HIS A 36 13.19 -7.81 8.41
N ILE A 37 12.18 -7.24 7.75
CA ILE A 37 11.60 -7.70 6.50
C ILE A 37 12.20 -6.91 5.32
N GLN A 38 12.21 -7.52 4.15
CA GLN A 38 12.48 -6.78 2.92
C GLN A 38 11.21 -6.03 2.52
N TRP A 39 11.34 -4.75 2.19
CA TRP A 39 10.23 -3.97 1.68
C TRP A 39 10.74 -2.88 0.73
N VAL A 40 9.86 -2.35 -0.10
CA VAL A 40 10.16 -1.23 -1.01
C VAL A 40 9.06 -0.18 -0.98
N GLU A 41 9.46 1.08 -1.14
CA GLU A 41 8.59 2.25 -1.21
C GLU A 41 8.49 2.77 -2.64
N SER A 42 7.29 3.05 -3.12
CA SER A 42 7.11 3.79 -4.38
C SER A 42 7.46 5.28 -4.24
N PRO A 43 7.67 6.00 -5.37
CA PRO A 43 7.51 7.46 -5.39
C PRO A 43 6.15 7.89 -4.83
N LEU A 44 5.96 9.18 -4.55
CA LEU A 44 4.65 9.70 -4.14
C LEU A 44 3.67 9.63 -5.32
N HIS A 45 2.50 9.04 -5.09
CA HIS A 45 1.39 9.03 -6.04
C HIS A 45 0.48 10.23 -5.74
N ASP A 46 0.75 11.36 -6.40
CA ASP A 46 -0.01 12.62 -6.30
C ASP A 46 -0.72 13.01 -7.60
N LYS A 47 -0.65 12.15 -8.61
CA LYS A 47 -1.20 12.38 -9.96
C LYS A 47 -2.22 11.32 -10.39
N ASP A 48 -2.51 10.37 -9.52
CA ASP A 48 -3.47 9.31 -9.81
C ASP A 48 -4.88 9.90 -9.87
N THR A 49 -5.67 9.49 -10.87
CA THR A 49 -7.05 9.93 -11.03
C THR A 49 -8.04 8.81 -10.70
N ASN A 50 -9.14 9.16 -10.05
CA ASN A 50 -10.32 8.32 -9.94
C ASN A 50 -11.01 8.16 -11.30
N PRO A 51 -11.91 7.17 -11.48
CA PRO A 51 -12.65 6.99 -12.73
C PRO A 51 -13.50 8.22 -13.14
N ASN A 52 -13.87 9.07 -12.19
CA ASN A 52 -14.59 10.33 -12.41
C ASN A 52 -13.68 11.50 -12.80
N GLY A 53 -12.36 11.29 -12.90
CA GLY A 53 -11.37 12.32 -13.24
C GLY A 53 -10.84 13.13 -12.06
N GLU A 54 -11.36 12.94 -10.85
CA GLU A 54 -10.85 13.61 -9.65
C GLU A 54 -9.48 13.06 -9.25
N ILE A 55 -8.57 13.94 -8.81
CA ILE A 55 -7.26 13.54 -8.29
C ILE A 55 -7.45 12.77 -6.98
N LYS A 56 -6.84 11.60 -6.88
CA LYS A 56 -6.82 10.80 -5.64
C LYS A 56 -6.00 11.51 -4.58
N LYS A 57 -6.30 11.22 -3.31
CA LYS A 57 -5.43 11.65 -2.21
C LYS A 57 -4.00 11.13 -2.42
N ALA A 58 -3.03 11.95 -2.06
CA ALA A 58 -1.63 11.62 -2.21
C ALA A 58 -1.30 10.39 -1.36
N HIS A 59 -0.64 9.41 -1.95
CA HIS A 59 -0.36 8.16 -1.26
C HIS A 59 0.94 7.50 -1.74
N LYS A 60 1.41 6.50 -1.01
CA LYS A 60 2.57 5.67 -1.36
C LYS A 60 2.19 4.21 -1.32
N HIS A 61 2.65 3.46 -2.31
CA HIS A 61 2.56 2.01 -2.28
C HIS A 61 3.77 1.43 -1.56
N ILE A 62 3.50 0.52 -0.65
CA ILE A 62 4.51 -0.29 0.03
C ILE A 62 4.34 -1.73 -0.45
N LEU A 63 5.42 -2.38 -0.85
CA LEU A 63 5.47 -3.81 -1.11
C LEU A 63 6.40 -4.45 -0.09
N VAL A 64 5.89 -5.47 0.59
CA VAL A 64 6.61 -6.38 1.49
C VAL A 64 6.65 -7.76 0.83
#